data_AF-A0A428QDB7-F1
#
_entry.id   AF-A0A428QDB7-F1
#
_cell.length_a   1.000
_cell.length_b   1.000
_cell.length_c   1.000
_cell.angle_alpha   90.00
_cell.angle_beta   90.00
_cell.angle_gamma   90.00
#
_symmetry.space_group_name_H-M   'P 1'
#
loop_
_entity.id
_entity.type
_entity.pdbx_description
1 polymer ?
#
loop_
_entity_poly.entity_id
_entity_poly.type
_entity_poly.pdbx_seq_one_letter_code
_entity_poly.pdbx_strand_id
1 'polypeptide(L)'
;MDIIPEPRDALPEILVPLVEPIVPYDGVDFSTFGERLGLTLNKDDTTSPEKTASILQSWLFFGLLSKSLKDKFRMDDFVKPSQKDQFLSLKNLPSAIDVGDYRAEHHFVRDCMYAATVIRRMDRLRRLDSSPAGETGLAVLVLAETLSTIINGPSRKAKYNFKWSSTFMQKHMRGLGWCPQQVAWVIVSCDPISACFLARLRRPSSLSHDKCTEDSCVANNVQLDSTYQQRHVQAGCTCSSLSVDSAKVKDIIRQGYIPLVSVKKNVRGQASLKITAATASSDKRHTAMPSRDDRQLSVKNISGR
;
A
#
# COMPACT_ATOMS: atom_id res chain seq x y z
N MET A 1 -0.93 -12.15 10.68
CA MET A 1 -2.34 -12.48 10.43
C MET A 1 -2.47 -13.72 9.57
N ASP A 2 -3.10 -14.75 10.13
CA ASP A 2 -3.07 -16.15 9.70
C ASP A 2 -4.18 -16.54 8.72
N ILE A 3 -5.08 -15.62 8.40
CA ILE A 3 -6.00 -15.75 7.27
C ILE A 3 -5.29 -15.58 5.91
N ILE A 4 -4.12 -14.95 5.92
CA ILE A 4 -3.39 -14.59 4.70
C ILE A 4 -2.56 -15.80 4.27
N PRO A 5 -2.68 -16.27 3.02
CA PRO A 5 -1.94 -17.43 2.54
C PRO A 5 -0.43 -17.20 2.67
N GLU A 6 0.30 -18.28 2.98
CA GLU A 6 1.74 -18.22 3.15
C GLU A 6 2.46 -18.29 1.80
N PRO A 7 3.29 -17.28 1.45
CA PRO A 7 4.15 -17.37 0.29
C PRO A 7 5.17 -18.52 0.42
N ARG A 8 5.67 -19.00 -0.71
CA ARG A 8 6.84 -19.91 -0.71
C ARG A 8 8.04 -19.19 -0.10
N ASP A 9 8.75 -19.86 0.82
CA ASP A 9 9.91 -19.32 1.55
C ASP A 9 9.62 -18.02 2.30
N ALA A 10 8.45 -17.95 2.95
CA ALA A 10 7.98 -16.75 3.63
C ALA A 10 8.91 -16.26 4.76
N LEU A 11 8.91 -14.95 4.96
CA LEU A 11 9.35 -14.33 6.21
C LEU A 11 8.32 -14.59 7.33
N PRO A 12 8.73 -14.48 8.61
CA PRO A 12 7.84 -14.66 9.74
C PRO A 12 6.56 -13.82 9.64
N GLU A 13 5.47 -14.37 10.18
CA GLU A 13 4.17 -13.70 10.20
C GLU A 13 4.21 -12.46 11.11
N ILE A 14 3.51 -11.39 10.72
CA ILE A 14 3.20 -10.29 11.64
C ILE A 14 2.21 -10.82 12.68
N LEU A 15 2.71 -11.04 13.90
CA LEU A 15 1.91 -11.44 15.05
C LEU A 15 1.34 -10.21 15.75
N VAL A 16 0.08 -10.29 16.16
CA VAL A 16 -0.63 -9.18 16.81
C VAL A 16 -0.92 -9.60 18.24
N PRO A 17 -0.18 -9.12 19.25
CA PRO A 17 -0.38 -9.53 20.64
C PRO A 17 -1.80 -9.22 21.09
N LEU A 18 -2.44 -10.15 21.80
CA LEU A 18 -3.65 -9.88 22.55
C LEU A 18 -3.28 -8.99 23.75
N VAL A 19 -3.98 -7.88 23.92
CA VAL A 19 -3.68 -6.89 24.97
C VAL A 19 -4.86 -6.75 25.89
N GLU A 20 -4.69 -7.17 27.14
CA GLU A 20 -5.70 -7.02 28.17
C GLU A 20 -5.71 -5.60 28.78
N PRO A 21 -6.86 -5.15 29.31
CA PRO A 21 -8.15 -5.85 29.36
C PRO A 21 -8.88 -5.83 28.01
N ILE A 22 -9.64 -6.89 27.71
CA ILE A 22 -10.61 -6.90 26.61
C ILE A 22 -12.00 -6.64 27.18
N VAL A 23 -12.65 -5.57 26.72
CA VAL A 23 -14.01 -5.22 27.11
C VAL A 23 -14.98 -5.72 26.03
N PRO A 24 -15.91 -6.64 26.34
CA PRO A 24 -16.90 -7.10 25.38
C PRO A 24 -17.72 -5.94 24.81
N TYR A 25 -18.02 -6.01 23.51
CA TYR A 25 -18.90 -5.02 22.88
C TYR A 25 -20.30 -5.04 23.50
N ASP A 26 -20.80 -3.87 23.86
CA ASP A 26 -22.03 -3.70 24.64
C ASP A 26 -23.32 -3.77 23.80
N GLY A 27 -23.22 -3.88 22.48
CA GLY A 27 -24.38 -3.94 21.59
C GLY A 27 -25.08 -2.59 21.35
N VAL A 28 -24.57 -1.49 21.93
CA VAL A 28 -25.19 -0.15 21.83
C VAL A 28 -24.74 0.52 20.52
N ASP A 29 -24.15 1.72 20.60
CA ASP A 29 -23.63 2.42 19.43
C ASP A 29 -22.15 2.09 19.24
N PHE A 30 -21.86 1.54 18.06
CA PHE A 30 -20.51 1.17 17.63
C PHE A 30 -19.62 2.39 17.48
N SER A 31 -20.15 3.55 17.05
CA SER A 31 -19.32 4.72 16.75
C SER A 31 -18.76 5.42 17.98
N THR A 32 -19.37 5.19 19.15
CA THR A 32 -19.02 5.84 20.42
C THR A 32 -18.37 4.88 21.41
N PHE A 33 -18.23 3.59 21.09
CA PHE A 33 -17.69 2.58 22.01
C PHE A 33 -16.23 2.85 22.41
N GLY A 34 -15.38 3.28 21.47
CA GLY A 34 -14.01 3.68 21.79
C GLY A 34 -13.93 4.85 22.79
N GLU A 35 -14.83 5.82 22.67
CA GLU A 35 -14.90 6.97 23.59
C GLU A 35 -15.36 6.54 24.99
N ARG A 36 -16.29 5.57 25.09
CA ARG A 36 -16.69 4.96 26.37
C ARG A 36 -15.52 4.26 27.08
N LEU A 37 -14.56 3.74 26.32
CA LEU A 37 -13.31 3.16 26.85
C LEU A 37 -12.21 4.20 27.09
N GLY A 38 -12.52 5.49 26.93
CA GLY A 38 -11.61 6.60 27.18
C GLY A 38 -10.65 6.89 26.04
N LEU A 39 -10.91 6.43 24.82
CA LEU A 39 -10.13 6.82 23.65
C LEU A 39 -10.53 8.21 23.17
N THR A 40 -9.56 9.12 23.07
CA THR A 40 -9.79 10.45 22.47
C THR A 40 -9.04 10.59 21.16
N LEU A 41 -9.64 11.25 20.16
CA LEU A 41 -9.02 11.41 18.85
C LEU A 41 -8.36 12.80 18.70
N ASN A 42 -7.68 13.24 19.76
CA ASN A 42 -7.01 14.53 19.88
C ASN A 42 -5.48 14.34 19.93
N LYS A 43 -4.72 15.40 19.64
CA LYS A 43 -3.25 15.34 19.58
C LYS A 43 -2.58 15.25 20.96
N ASP A 44 -3.23 15.79 21.99
CA ASP A 44 -2.65 15.88 23.34
C ASP A 44 -2.89 14.62 24.19
N ASP A 45 -3.48 13.58 23.59
CA ASP A 45 -3.74 12.31 24.26
C ASP A 45 -2.43 11.53 24.46
N THR A 46 -2.10 11.24 25.72
CA THR A 46 -0.88 10.52 26.14
C THR A 46 -1.12 9.02 26.37
N THR A 47 -2.25 8.49 25.90
CA THR A 47 -2.58 7.06 26.00
C THR A 47 -1.45 6.18 25.44
N SER A 48 -1.02 5.19 26.22
CA SER A 48 0.05 4.29 25.83
C SER A 48 -0.31 3.43 24.59
N PRO A 49 0.68 2.88 23.87
CA PRO A 49 0.43 1.94 22.78
C PRO A 49 -0.39 0.71 23.22
N GLU A 50 -0.18 0.21 24.43
CA GLU A 50 -0.89 -0.95 24.99
C GLU A 50 -2.35 -0.59 25.25
N LYS A 51 -2.63 0.53 25.93
CA LYS A 51 -4.01 0.98 26.17
C LYS A 51 -4.73 1.28 24.85
N THR A 52 -4.02 1.88 23.89
CA THR A 52 -4.55 2.10 22.53
C THR A 52 -4.90 0.77 21.86
N ALA A 53 -4.01 -0.22 21.92
CA ALA A 53 -4.24 -1.55 21.35
C ALA A 53 -5.43 -2.25 22.02
N SER A 54 -5.47 -2.33 23.36
CA SER A 54 -6.57 -2.93 24.12
C SER A 54 -7.94 -2.34 23.73
N ILE A 55 -8.03 -1.01 23.59
CA ILE A 55 -9.27 -0.35 23.15
C ILE A 55 -9.61 -0.73 21.71
N LEU A 56 -8.65 -0.70 20.78
CA LEU A 56 -8.89 -1.06 19.39
C LEU A 56 -9.25 -2.53 19.20
N GLN A 57 -8.67 -3.42 20.02
CA GLN A 57 -9.00 -4.84 20.03
C GLN A 57 -10.42 -5.06 20.54
N SER A 58 -10.77 -4.47 21.69
CA SER A 58 -12.14 -4.52 22.25
C SER A 58 -13.18 -3.96 21.26
N TRP A 59 -12.86 -2.81 20.67
CA TRP A 59 -13.78 -2.05 19.86
C TRP A 59 -13.85 -2.51 18.40
N LEU A 60 -12.78 -2.32 17.65
CA LEU A 60 -12.81 -2.46 16.21
C LEU A 60 -12.53 -3.89 15.78
N PHE A 61 -11.73 -4.65 16.52
CA PHE A 61 -11.47 -6.05 16.18
C PHE A 61 -12.61 -6.95 16.66
N PHE A 62 -12.76 -7.13 17.97
CA PHE A 62 -13.79 -7.99 18.54
C PHE A 62 -15.20 -7.41 18.41
N GLY A 63 -15.38 -6.09 18.45
CA GLY A 63 -16.71 -5.50 18.22
C GLY A 63 -17.22 -5.69 16.79
N LEU A 64 -16.35 -5.59 15.76
CA LEU A 64 -16.76 -5.93 14.39
C LEU A 64 -17.12 -7.43 14.27
N LEU A 65 -16.29 -8.31 14.83
CA LEU A 65 -16.56 -9.76 14.83
C LEU A 65 -17.86 -10.10 15.55
N SER A 66 -18.09 -9.51 16.74
CA SER A 66 -19.32 -9.69 17.52
C SER A 66 -20.55 -9.23 16.74
N LYS A 67 -20.50 -8.06 16.11
CA LYS A 67 -21.61 -7.58 15.28
C LYS A 67 -21.85 -8.48 14.07
N SER A 68 -20.79 -8.89 13.39
CA SER A 68 -20.89 -9.71 12.19
C SER A 68 -21.40 -11.12 12.52
N LEU A 69 -20.90 -11.77 13.56
CA LEU A 69 -21.19 -13.17 13.87
C LEU A 69 -22.37 -13.36 14.84
N LYS A 70 -22.83 -12.29 15.50
CA LYS A 70 -23.97 -12.29 16.44
C LYS A 70 -23.82 -13.43 17.47
N ASP A 71 -24.82 -14.29 17.61
CA ASP A 71 -24.83 -15.39 18.58
C ASP A 71 -23.76 -16.47 18.32
N LYS A 72 -23.21 -16.51 17.10
CA LYS A 72 -22.11 -17.42 16.72
C LYS A 72 -20.74 -16.91 17.18
N PHE A 73 -20.62 -15.68 17.66
CA PHE A 73 -19.34 -15.11 18.09
C PHE A 73 -18.82 -15.77 19.38
N ARG A 74 -17.58 -16.25 19.34
CA ARG A 74 -16.80 -16.65 20.52
C ARG A 74 -15.42 -16.03 20.42
N MET A 75 -14.99 -15.32 21.46
CA MET A 75 -13.69 -14.61 21.45
C MET A 75 -12.52 -15.58 21.25
N ASP A 76 -12.57 -16.75 21.90
CA ASP A 76 -11.53 -17.77 21.84
C ASP A 76 -11.26 -18.30 20.43
N ASP A 77 -12.26 -18.24 19.53
CA ASP A 77 -12.09 -18.64 18.13
C ASP A 77 -11.18 -17.70 17.35
N PHE A 78 -10.93 -16.50 17.87
CA PHE A 78 -10.13 -15.43 17.25
C PHE A 78 -8.87 -15.10 18.05
N VAL A 79 -8.47 -16.00 18.95
CA VAL A 79 -7.23 -15.91 19.73
C VAL A 79 -6.46 -17.21 19.57
N LYS A 80 -5.17 -17.12 19.21
CA LYS A 80 -4.26 -18.27 19.17
C LYS A 80 -3.25 -18.19 20.33
N PRO A 81 -3.09 -19.27 21.11
CA PRO A 81 -2.05 -19.32 22.13
C PRO A 81 -0.66 -19.53 21.48
N SER A 82 0.34 -18.95 22.10
CA SER A 82 1.77 -19.20 21.92
C SER A 82 2.41 -19.39 23.29
N GLN A 83 3.57 -20.04 23.37
CA GLN A 83 4.17 -20.58 24.60
C GLN A 83 3.97 -19.77 25.90
N LYS A 84 4.03 -18.43 25.84
CA LYS A 84 3.75 -17.53 26.97
C LYS A 84 2.81 -16.37 26.64
N ASP A 85 2.38 -16.24 25.39
CA ASP A 85 1.68 -15.07 24.87
C ASP A 85 0.44 -15.48 24.08
N GLN A 86 -0.55 -14.60 23.99
CA GLN A 86 -1.72 -14.79 23.13
C GLN A 86 -1.70 -13.82 21.97
N PHE A 87 -2.15 -14.26 20.80
CA PHE A 87 -2.17 -13.45 19.59
C PHE A 87 -3.54 -13.47 18.92
N LEU A 88 -3.93 -12.37 18.29
CA LEU A 88 -5.15 -12.32 17.49
C LEU A 88 -5.03 -13.25 16.28
N SER A 89 -6.16 -13.88 15.92
CA SER A 89 -6.29 -14.79 14.79
C SER A 89 -7.53 -14.46 13.98
N LEU A 90 -7.44 -14.61 12.67
CA LEU A 90 -8.58 -14.53 11.73
C LEU A 90 -8.78 -15.85 10.97
N LYS A 91 -8.05 -16.91 11.32
CA LYS A 91 -8.08 -18.20 10.62
C LYS A 91 -9.48 -18.81 10.55
N ASN A 92 -10.29 -18.64 11.59
CA ASN A 92 -11.63 -19.22 11.67
C ASN A 92 -12.73 -18.35 11.04
N LEU A 93 -12.40 -17.12 10.61
CA LEU A 93 -13.39 -16.17 10.09
C LEU A 93 -14.13 -16.69 8.83
N PRO A 94 -13.46 -17.28 7.81
CA PRO A 94 -14.16 -17.74 6.61
C PRO A 94 -15.21 -18.82 6.88
N SER A 95 -14.97 -19.69 7.87
CA SER A 95 -15.89 -20.76 8.26
C SER A 95 -17.02 -20.27 9.16
N ALA A 96 -16.81 -19.15 9.87
CA ALA A 96 -17.80 -18.60 10.81
C ALA A 96 -18.93 -17.81 10.12
N ILE A 97 -18.69 -17.31 8.90
CA ILE A 97 -19.65 -16.45 8.17
C ILE A 97 -20.53 -17.30 7.25
N ASP A 98 -21.83 -17.27 7.49
CA ASP A 98 -22.83 -17.83 6.57
C ASP A 98 -23.25 -16.81 5.52
N VAL A 99 -22.63 -16.84 4.35
CA VAL A 99 -22.83 -15.87 3.24
C VAL A 99 -24.31 -15.75 2.81
N GLY A 100 -25.15 -16.76 3.09
CA GLY A 100 -26.58 -16.75 2.79
C GLY A 100 -27.36 -15.68 3.56
N ASP A 101 -26.96 -15.37 4.80
CA ASP A 101 -27.66 -14.45 5.69
C ASP A 101 -27.30 -12.96 5.44
N TYR A 102 -26.12 -12.67 4.84
CA TYR A 102 -25.57 -11.31 4.79
C TYR A 102 -25.95 -10.49 3.55
N ARG A 103 -26.66 -11.06 2.57
CA ARG A 103 -27.06 -10.33 1.36
C ARG A 103 -28.00 -9.14 1.61
N ALA A 104 -28.50 -8.95 2.83
CA ALA A 104 -29.48 -7.92 3.17
C ALA A 104 -28.97 -6.76 4.05
N GLU A 105 -27.79 -6.84 4.68
CA GLU A 105 -27.42 -5.91 5.76
C GLU A 105 -26.34 -4.89 5.32
N HIS A 106 -26.77 -3.78 4.69
CA HIS A 106 -25.92 -2.64 4.27
C HIS A 106 -25.10 -1.98 5.40
N HIS A 107 -25.40 -2.25 6.67
CA HIS A 107 -24.79 -1.57 7.81
C HIS A 107 -23.37 -2.06 8.14
N PHE A 108 -23.01 -3.32 7.83
CA PHE A 108 -21.67 -3.84 8.14
C PHE A 108 -20.56 -3.21 7.33
N VAL A 109 -20.81 -2.95 6.04
CA VAL A 109 -19.84 -2.27 5.17
C VAL A 109 -19.55 -0.86 5.71
N ARG A 110 -20.58 -0.18 6.23
CA ARG A 110 -20.43 1.13 6.89
C ARG A 110 -19.55 1.03 8.13
N ASP A 111 -19.73 0.00 8.96
CA ASP A 111 -18.92 -0.20 10.16
C ASP A 111 -17.47 -0.56 9.82
N CYS A 112 -17.23 -1.36 8.77
CA CYS A 112 -15.88 -1.65 8.25
C CYS A 112 -15.19 -0.37 7.73
N MET A 113 -15.90 0.45 6.95
CA MET A 113 -15.39 1.74 6.47
C MET A 113 -15.13 2.72 7.62
N TYR A 114 -15.99 2.70 8.63
CA TYR A 114 -15.82 3.50 9.84
C TYR A 114 -14.55 3.08 10.59
N ALA A 115 -14.35 1.77 10.82
CA ALA A 115 -13.15 1.25 11.46
C ALA A 115 -11.88 1.68 10.70
N ALA A 116 -11.85 1.54 9.37
CA ALA A 116 -10.73 2.00 8.55
C ALA A 116 -10.49 3.52 8.65
N THR A 117 -11.55 4.30 8.80
CA THR A 117 -11.47 5.76 9.00
C THR A 117 -10.85 6.10 10.36
N VAL A 118 -11.26 5.40 11.43
CA VAL A 118 -10.67 5.55 12.77
C VAL A 118 -9.19 5.20 12.73
N ILE A 119 -8.82 4.04 12.18
CA ILE A 119 -7.41 3.62 12.06
C ILE A 119 -6.59 4.68 11.32
N ARG A 120 -7.08 5.19 10.18
CA ARG A 120 -6.38 6.26 9.45
C ARG A 120 -6.23 7.55 10.24
N ARG A 121 -7.21 7.90 11.07
CA ARG A 121 -7.11 9.09 11.93
C ARG A 121 -6.03 8.87 13.00
N MET A 122 -5.98 7.69 13.62
CA MET A 122 -4.97 7.35 14.62
C MET A 122 -3.56 7.25 14.04
N ASP A 123 -3.43 6.71 12.82
CA ASP A 123 -2.20 6.66 12.05
C ASP A 123 -1.65 8.08 11.79
N ARG A 124 -2.51 9.03 11.40
CA ARG A 124 -2.12 10.46 11.24
C ARG A 124 -1.72 11.13 12.55
N LEU A 125 -2.28 10.69 13.67
CA LEU A 125 -1.90 11.13 15.01
C LEU A 125 -0.64 10.40 15.52
N ARG A 126 -0.03 9.51 14.71
CA ARG A 126 1.13 8.66 15.06
C ARG A 126 0.89 7.77 16.28
N ARG A 127 -0.36 7.44 16.57
CA ARG A 127 -0.74 6.56 17.69
C ARG A 127 -0.55 5.08 17.41
N LEU A 128 -0.29 4.73 16.16
CA LEU A 128 -0.12 3.36 15.67
C LEU A 128 1.33 3.09 15.23
N ASP A 129 2.26 3.95 15.63
CA ASP A 129 3.67 3.89 15.20
C ASP A 129 4.47 2.77 15.89
N SER A 130 3.98 2.29 17.04
CA SER A 130 4.67 1.37 17.94
C SER A 130 3.80 0.15 18.26
N SER A 131 4.47 -0.94 18.63
CA SER A 131 3.82 -2.15 19.12
C SER A 131 3.17 -1.92 20.49
N PRO A 132 2.02 -2.55 20.79
CA PRO A 132 1.20 -3.42 19.93
C PRO A 132 0.12 -2.67 19.11
N ALA A 133 0.07 -1.34 19.20
CA ALA A 133 -0.96 -0.52 18.55
C ALA A 133 -0.88 -0.59 17.01
N GLY A 134 0.34 -0.58 16.44
CA GLY A 134 0.56 -0.65 15.00
C GLY A 134 0.06 -1.95 14.37
N GLU A 135 0.41 -3.08 14.97
CA GLU A 135 -0.03 -4.42 14.60
C GLU A 135 -1.55 -4.53 14.74
N THR A 136 -2.11 -4.00 15.83
CA THR A 136 -3.55 -3.98 16.07
C THR A 136 -4.29 -3.19 14.99
N GLY A 137 -3.81 -1.99 14.66
CA GLY A 137 -4.41 -1.17 13.61
C GLY A 137 -4.38 -1.85 12.25
N LEU A 138 -3.27 -2.51 11.90
CA LEU A 138 -3.17 -3.34 10.71
C LEU A 138 -4.15 -4.52 10.75
N ALA A 139 -4.33 -5.15 11.91
CA ALA A 139 -5.25 -6.26 12.10
C ALA A 139 -6.71 -5.88 11.84
N VAL A 140 -7.12 -4.73 12.34
CA VAL A 140 -8.44 -4.14 12.09
C VAL A 140 -8.65 -3.88 10.59
N LEU A 141 -7.64 -3.36 9.88
CA LEU A 141 -7.76 -3.09 8.44
C LEU A 141 -7.95 -4.38 7.62
N VAL A 142 -7.23 -5.45 7.96
CA VAL A 142 -7.39 -6.76 7.30
C VAL A 142 -8.72 -7.41 7.65
N LEU A 143 -9.19 -7.30 8.89
CA LEU A 143 -10.53 -7.74 9.26
C LEU A 143 -11.59 -7.02 8.44
N ALA A 144 -11.53 -5.69 8.37
CA ALA A 144 -12.49 -4.87 7.61
C ALA A 144 -12.50 -5.22 6.11
N GLU A 145 -11.32 -5.41 5.51
CA GLU A 145 -11.20 -5.83 4.10
C GLU A 145 -11.74 -7.25 3.87
N THR A 146 -11.46 -8.17 4.80
CA THR A 146 -11.93 -9.55 4.73
C THR A 146 -13.45 -9.63 4.83
N LEU A 147 -14.05 -8.99 5.83
CA LEU A 147 -15.50 -8.92 6.00
C LEU A 147 -16.15 -8.30 4.77
N SER A 148 -15.58 -7.19 4.26
CA SER A 148 -16.09 -6.53 3.06
C SER A 148 -16.05 -7.44 1.83
N THR A 149 -14.99 -8.24 1.69
CA THR A 149 -14.82 -9.19 0.57
C THR A 149 -15.78 -10.38 0.65
N ILE A 150 -15.90 -11.01 1.84
CA ILE A 150 -16.78 -12.16 2.05
C ILE A 150 -18.24 -11.77 1.84
N ILE A 151 -18.67 -10.61 2.35
CA ILE A 151 -20.07 -10.17 2.30
C ILE A 151 -20.48 -9.71 0.90
N ASN A 152 -19.65 -8.91 0.21
CA ASN A 152 -20.03 -8.31 -1.08
C ASN A 152 -19.75 -9.21 -2.29
N GLY A 153 -18.95 -10.27 -2.11
CA GLY A 153 -18.46 -11.13 -3.18
C GLY A 153 -17.46 -10.43 -4.11
N PRO A 154 -16.80 -11.20 -4.99
CA PRO A 154 -15.69 -10.71 -5.82
C PRO A 154 -16.13 -9.62 -6.83
N SER A 155 -17.37 -9.69 -7.34
CA SER A 155 -17.87 -8.78 -8.39
C SER A 155 -18.13 -7.35 -7.92
N ARG A 156 -18.16 -7.09 -6.60
CA ARG A 156 -18.42 -5.75 -6.03
C ARG A 156 -17.20 -5.16 -5.31
N LYS A 157 -16.06 -5.85 -5.30
CA LYS A 157 -14.83 -5.44 -4.58
C LYS A 157 -14.39 -4.00 -4.92
N ALA A 158 -14.39 -3.65 -6.21
CA ALA A 158 -13.96 -2.32 -6.66
C ALA A 158 -14.79 -1.15 -6.11
N LYS A 159 -16.05 -1.38 -5.71
CA LYS A 159 -16.95 -0.31 -5.21
C LYS A 159 -16.70 0.05 -3.75
N TYR A 160 -16.06 -0.84 -2.98
CA TYR A 160 -15.91 -0.70 -1.53
C TYR A 160 -14.44 -0.65 -1.07
N ASN A 161 -13.50 -0.50 -2.00
CA ASN A 161 -12.10 -0.26 -1.65
C ASN A 161 -11.98 1.03 -0.83
N PHE A 162 -11.75 0.90 0.47
CA PHE A 162 -11.46 2.03 1.31
C PHE A 162 -9.99 2.40 1.18
N LYS A 163 -9.70 3.70 1.09
CA LYS A 163 -8.32 4.17 1.21
C LYS A 163 -7.84 3.81 2.61
N TRP A 164 -6.70 3.14 2.70
CA TRP A 164 -6.03 2.75 3.94
C TRP A 164 -4.60 3.31 3.99
N SER A 165 -4.00 3.31 5.18
CA SER A 165 -2.58 3.56 5.41
C SER A 165 -2.17 2.91 6.71
N SER A 166 -0.90 2.54 6.83
CA SER A 166 -0.31 2.08 8.07
C SER A 166 1.15 2.50 8.11
N THR A 167 1.52 3.39 9.03
CA THR A 167 2.92 3.78 9.26
C THR A 167 3.72 2.59 9.78
N PHE A 168 3.11 1.75 10.62
CA PHE A 168 3.68 0.49 11.09
C PHE A 168 4.09 -0.42 9.92
N MET A 169 3.17 -0.72 9.00
CA MET A 169 3.47 -1.58 7.84
C MET A 169 4.62 -1.00 7.00
N GLN A 170 4.60 0.31 6.75
CA GLN A 170 5.67 0.96 5.98
C GLN A 170 7.03 0.82 6.67
N LYS A 171 7.11 1.05 7.99
CA LYS A 171 8.33 0.86 8.77
C LYS A 171 8.76 -0.60 8.78
N HIS A 172 7.83 -1.53 8.96
CA HIS A 172 8.08 -2.97 8.96
C HIS A 172 8.68 -3.43 7.64
N MET A 173 8.06 -3.10 6.49
CA MET A 173 8.59 -3.45 5.17
C MET A 173 9.97 -2.83 4.91
N ARG A 174 10.18 -1.56 5.28
CA ARG A 174 11.50 -0.90 5.18
C ARG A 174 12.55 -1.61 6.02
N GLY A 175 12.21 -2.02 7.25
CA GLY A 175 13.08 -2.81 8.13
C GLY A 175 13.46 -4.18 7.55
N LEU A 176 12.62 -4.74 6.66
CA LEU A 176 12.89 -5.95 5.90
C LEU A 176 13.63 -5.71 4.57
N GLY A 177 14.17 -4.50 4.35
CA GLY A 177 14.97 -4.15 3.17
C GLY A 177 14.15 -3.78 1.93
N TRP A 178 12.86 -3.47 2.08
CA TRP A 178 12.07 -2.98 0.94
C TRP A 178 12.46 -1.55 0.55
N CYS A 179 12.52 -1.30 -0.78
CA CYS A 179 12.73 0.03 -1.32
C CYS A 179 11.58 0.98 -0.92
N PRO A 180 11.85 2.20 -0.42
CA PRO A 180 10.84 3.20 -0.08
C PRO A 180 9.78 3.44 -1.18
N GLN A 181 10.21 3.50 -2.45
CA GLN A 181 9.31 3.66 -3.60
C GLN A 181 8.34 2.49 -3.74
N GLN A 182 8.84 1.26 -3.55
CA GLN A 182 8.01 0.06 -3.64
C GLN A 182 7.03 -0.03 -2.48
N VAL A 183 7.48 0.34 -1.26
CA VAL A 183 6.58 0.43 -0.11
C VAL A 183 5.46 1.44 -0.37
N ALA A 184 5.79 2.63 -0.87
CA ALA A 184 4.79 3.64 -1.23
C ALA A 184 3.81 3.12 -2.30
N TRP A 185 4.32 2.43 -3.32
CA TRP A 185 3.48 1.81 -4.36
C TRP A 185 2.54 0.74 -3.77
N VAL A 186 3.02 -0.14 -2.90
CA VAL A 186 2.20 -1.18 -2.25
C VAL A 186 1.06 -0.55 -1.45
N ILE A 187 1.33 0.48 -0.64
CA ILE A 187 0.29 1.15 0.16
C ILE A 187 -0.78 1.81 -0.72
N VAL A 188 -0.40 2.34 -1.89
CA VAL A 188 -1.32 3.05 -2.78
C VAL A 188 -2.08 2.10 -3.72
N SER A 189 -1.46 1.01 -4.16
CA SER A 189 -1.98 0.13 -5.21
C SER A 189 -2.55 -1.20 -4.72
N CYS A 190 -2.28 -1.60 -3.48
CA CYS A 190 -2.73 -2.87 -2.92
C CYS A 190 -3.70 -2.66 -1.76
N ASP A 191 -4.59 -3.63 -1.53
CA ASP A 191 -5.40 -3.71 -0.30
C ASP A 191 -4.53 -4.19 0.90
N PRO A 192 -4.99 -4.03 2.16
CA PRO A 192 -4.23 -4.42 3.35
C PRO A 192 -3.81 -5.90 3.37
N ILE A 193 -4.63 -6.80 2.81
CA ILE A 193 -4.36 -8.24 2.76
C ILE A 193 -3.20 -8.50 1.80
N SER A 194 -3.30 -7.95 0.60
CA SER A 194 -2.26 -8.03 -0.44
C SER A 194 -0.94 -7.43 0.05
N ALA A 195 -0.97 -6.31 0.77
CA ALA A 195 0.23 -5.71 1.34
C ALA A 195 0.89 -6.58 2.41
N CYS A 196 0.11 -7.20 3.29
CA CYS A 196 0.64 -8.16 4.26
C CYS A 196 1.25 -9.40 3.59
N PHE A 197 0.63 -9.90 2.52
CA PHE A 197 1.20 -10.99 1.72
C PHE A 197 2.54 -10.59 1.11
N LEU A 198 2.60 -9.42 0.47
CA LEU A 198 3.82 -8.90 -0.14
C LEU A 198 4.92 -8.68 0.90
N ALA A 199 4.59 -8.14 2.07
CA ALA A 199 5.56 -7.92 3.16
C ALA A 199 6.26 -9.22 3.61
N ARG A 200 5.62 -10.38 3.44
CA ARG A 200 6.18 -11.70 3.77
C ARG A 200 7.06 -12.30 2.67
N LEU A 201 7.14 -11.69 1.49
CA LEU A 201 8.02 -12.16 0.43
C LEU A 201 9.48 -11.88 0.76
N ARG A 202 10.33 -12.91 0.65
CA ARG A 202 11.79 -12.72 0.67
C ARG A 202 12.22 -11.92 -0.55
N ARG A 203 13.05 -10.91 -0.31
CA ARG A 203 13.61 -10.07 -1.35
C ARG A 203 14.97 -10.61 -1.77
N PRO A 204 15.14 -11.07 -3.02
CA PRO A 204 16.42 -11.64 -3.47
C PRO A 204 17.50 -10.58 -3.77
N SER A 205 17.29 -9.32 -3.41
CA SER A 205 18.15 -8.20 -3.83
C SER A 205 19.22 -7.88 -2.80
N SER A 206 20.48 -7.89 -3.23
CA SER A 206 21.63 -7.35 -2.47
C SER A 206 21.81 -5.83 -2.62
N LEU A 207 20.96 -5.16 -3.40
CA LEU A 207 21.07 -3.72 -3.64
C LEU A 207 20.63 -2.92 -2.41
N SER A 208 21.46 -1.93 -2.01
CA SER A 208 21.05 -0.93 -1.01
C SER A 208 20.00 0.01 -1.62
N HIS A 209 18.95 0.27 -0.83
CA HIS A 209 17.88 1.19 -1.18
C HIS A 209 17.91 2.51 -0.37
N ASP A 210 19.04 2.82 0.28
CA ASP A 210 19.15 3.98 1.19
C ASP A 210 19.03 5.32 0.47
N LYS A 211 19.35 5.36 -0.83
CA LYS A 211 19.26 6.55 -1.69
C LYS A 211 17.89 6.69 -2.38
N CYS A 212 17.01 5.70 -2.24
CA CYS A 212 15.70 5.73 -2.86
C CYS A 212 14.74 6.62 -2.06
N THR A 213 13.80 7.26 -2.74
CA THR A 213 12.71 8.04 -2.13
C THR A 213 11.38 7.34 -2.35
N GLU A 214 10.29 7.87 -1.79
CA GLU A 214 8.93 7.34 -2.03
C GLU A 214 8.50 7.47 -3.50
N ASP A 215 9.08 8.41 -4.23
CA ASP A 215 8.76 8.68 -5.63
C ASP A 215 9.72 8.03 -6.63
N SER A 216 10.91 7.59 -6.19
CA SER A 216 11.95 7.13 -7.11
C SER A 216 12.83 6.03 -6.53
N CYS A 217 12.97 4.93 -7.30
CA CYS A 217 13.93 3.88 -7.03
C CYS A 217 15.20 4.10 -7.85
N VAL A 218 16.26 4.60 -7.21
CA VAL A 218 17.55 4.82 -7.88
C VAL A 218 18.44 3.58 -7.90
N ALA A 219 18.21 2.63 -6.98
CA ALA A 219 19.00 1.41 -6.89
C ALA A 219 18.84 0.50 -8.11
N ASN A 220 17.64 0.45 -8.69
CA ASN A 220 17.34 -0.31 -9.90
C ASN A 220 17.61 0.49 -11.19
N ASN A 221 18.19 1.69 -11.10
CA ASN A 221 18.63 2.41 -12.28
C ASN A 221 19.93 1.79 -12.79
N VAL A 222 20.07 1.76 -14.12
CA VAL A 222 21.34 1.43 -14.77
C VAL A 222 22.34 2.49 -14.34
N GLN A 223 23.30 2.12 -13.51
CA GLN A 223 24.42 2.97 -13.18
C GLN A 223 25.34 2.98 -14.39
N LEU A 224 25.39 4.10 -15.11
CA LEU A 224 26.34 4.30 -16.20
C LEU A 224 27.76 4.59 -15.68
N ASP A 225 28.04 4.25 -14.42
CA ASP A 225 29.40 4.21 -13.92
C ASP A 225 30.17 3.07 -14.60
N SER A 226 31.48 3.06 -14.44
CA SER A 226 32.43 2.22 -15.18
C SER A 226 32.14 0.71 -15.16
N THR A 227 31.19 0.24 -14.34
CA THR A 227 30.81 -1.17 -14.22
C THR A 227 29.83 -1.64 -15.30
N TYR A 228 28.97 -0.76 -15.84
CA TYR A 228 28.03 -1.11 -16.90
C TYR A 228 28.47 -0.55 -18.25
N GLN A 229 28.91 -1.44 -19.14
CA GLN A 229 29.27 -1.07 -20.52
C GLN A 229 28.19 -1.53 -21.51
N GLN A 230 27.60 -0.58 -22.22
CA GLN A 230 26.71 -0.87 -23.34
C GLN A 230 27.50 -1.60 -24.44
N ARG A 231 27.05 -2.79 -24.84
CA ARG A 231 27.72 -3.57 -25.89
C ARG A 231 27.30 -3.05 -27.27
N HIS A 232 28.29 -2.82 -28.12
CA HIS A 232 28.04 -2.56 -29.54
C HIS A 232 27.70 -3.87 -30.27
N VAL A 233 26.98 -3.75 -31.40
CA VAL A 233 26.64 -4.90 -32.27
C VAL A 233 27.91 -5.59 -32.79
N GLN A 234 28.95 -4.81 -33.10
CA GLN A 234 30.24 -5.30 -33.55
C GLN A 234 31.29 -5.22 -32.44
N ALA A 235 32.04 -6.29 -32.24
CA ALA A 235 33.17 -6.32 -31.32
C ALA A 235 34.25 -5.33 -31.78
N GLY A 236 34.83 -4.57 -30.84
CA GLY A 236 35.87 -3.57 -31.13
C GLY A 236 35.38 -2.24 -31.72
N CYS A 237 34.07 -2.04 -31.89
CA CYS A 237 33.53 -0.75 -32.32
C CYS A 237 33.74 0.33 -31.24
N THR A 238 34.22 1.51 -31.63
CA THR A 238 34.54 2.63 -30.73
C THR A 238 33.60 3.83 -30.90
N CYS A 239 32.41 3.65 -31.48
CA CYS A 239 31.47 4.75 -31.66
C CYS A 239 31.02 5.34 -30.31
N SER A 240 30.92 6.66 -30.23
CA SER A 240 30.40 7.34 -29.05
C SER A 240 28.89 7.18 -28.92
N SER A 241 28.39 7.07 -27.69
CA SER A 241 26.95 7.15 -27.42
C SER A 241 26.37 8.48 -27.89
N LEU A 242 25.24 8.43 -28.59
CA LEU A 242 24.49 9.63 -28.97
C LEU A 242 23.50 9.97 -27.87
N SER A 243 23.56 11.20 -27.35
CA SER A 243 22.64 11.71 -26.35
C SER A 243 21.98 12.99 -26.82
N VAL A 244 20.75 13.25 -26.33
CA VAL A 244 20.12 14.55 -26.44
C VAL A 244 20.50 15.43 -25.26
N ASP A 245 20.45 16.74 -25.47
CA ASP A 245 20.61 17.72 -24.40
C ASP A 245 19.45 17.61 -23.41
N SER A 246 19.75 17.03 -22.23
CA SER A 246 18.74 16.77 -21.20
C SER A 246 18.14 18.05 -20.61
N ALA A 247 18.86 19.18 -20.62
CA ALA A 247 18.32 20.45 -20.15
C ALA A 247 17.21 20.93 -21.09
N LYS A 248 17.44 20.86 -22.40
CA LYS A 248 16.42 21.19 -23.42
C LYS A 248 15.19 20.29 -23.34
N VAL A 249 15.37 18.99 -23.08
CA VAL A 249 14.23 18.07 -22.85
C VAL A 249 13.37 18.59 -21.69
N LYS A 250 14.00 18.88 -20.56
CA LYS A 250 13.31 19.34 -19.34
C LYS A 250 12.61 20.66 -19.55
N ASP A 251 13.20 21.59 -20.29
CA ASP A 251 12.61 22.90 -20.54
C ASP A 251 11.37 22.81 -21.42
N ILE A 252 11.38 21.95 -22.46
CA ILE A 252 10.19 21.68 -23.29
C ILE A 252 9.04 21.12 -22.45
N ILE A 253 9.33 20.14 -21.57
CA ILE A 253 8.33 19.52 -20.69
C ILE A 253 7.75 20.56 -19.71
N ARG A 254 8.60 21.38 -19.08
CA ARG A 254 8.17 22.42 -18.14
C ARG A 254 7.26 23.47 -18.78
N GLN A 255 7.44 23.72 -20.08
CA GLN A 255 6.60 24.61 -20.87
C GLN A 255 5.29 23.95 -21.33
N GLY A 256 5.04 22.69 -20.98
CA GLY A 256 3.80 21.96 -21.33
C GLY A 256 3.80 21.35 -22.74
N TYR A 257 4.96 21.30 -23.40
CA TYR A 257 5.12 20.72 -24.74
C TYR A 257 5.66 19.28 -24.68
N ILE A 258 5.49 18.56 -25.79
CA ILE A 258 6.04 17.20 -25.97
C ILE A 258 7.43 17.32 -26.63
N PRO A 259 8.52 16.84 -26.00
CA PRO A 259 9.84 16.81 -26.61
C PRO A 259 9.91 15.72 -27.69
N LEU A 260 10.06 16.13 -28.95
CA LEU A 260 10.31 15.24 -30.06
C LEU A 260 11.81 15.12 -30.33
N VAL A 261 12.30 13.88 -30.31
CA VAL A 261 13.67 13.54 -30.73
C VAL A 261 13.63 13.01 -32.16
N SER A 262 14.44 13.61 -33.03
CA SER A 262 14.59 13.21 -34.43
C SER A 262 16.02 12.79 -34.72
N VAL A 263 16.17 11.71 -35.48
CA VAL A 263 17.48 11.23 -35.94
C VAL A 263 17.77 11.87 -37.28
N LYS A 264 18.89 12.58 -37.39
CA LYS A 264 19.41 13.11 -38.65
C LYS A 264 20.71 12.42 -39.00
N LYS A 265 20.82 11.89 -40.23
CA LYS A 265 22.09 11.41 -40.78
C LYS A 265 22.71 12.51 -41.64
N ASN A 266 23.99 12.77 -41.46
CA ASN A 266 24.73 13.64 -42.37
C ASN A 266 25.14 12.89 -43.64
N VAL A 267 25.72 13.61 -44.60
CA VAL A 267 26.15 13.08 -45.90
C VAL A 267 27.23 11.98 -45.77
N ARG A 268 27.94 11.94 -44.63
CA ARG A 268 28.93 10.91 -44.28
C ARG A 268 28.34 9.73 -43.50
N GLY A 269 27.01 9.66 -43.37
CA GLY A 269 26.30 8.59 -42.65
C GLY A 269 26.31 8.70 -41.12
N GLN A 270 26.91 9.75 -40.55
CA GLN A 270 26.95 9.96 -39.11
C GLN A 270 25.58 10.44 -38.60
N ALA A 271 25.04 9.72 -37.62
CA ALA A 271 23.77 10.06 -37.00
C ALA A 271 23.95 11.14 -35.92
N SER A 272 22.96 12.02 -35.81
CA SER A 272 22.85 13.07 -34.81
C SER A 272 21.40 13.13 -34.31
N LEU A 273 21.22 13.53 -33.06
CA LEU A 273 19.89 13.67 -32.45
C LEU A 273 19.53 15.15 -32.38
N LYS A 274 18.35 15.52 -32.88
CA LYS A 274 17.78 16.86 -32.76
C LYS A 274 16.52 16.80 -31.94
N ILE A 275 16.42 17.67 -30.94
CA ILE A 275 15.22 17.85 -30.12
C ILE A 275 14.42 19.08 -30.53
N THR A 276 13.10 18.96 -30.56
CA THR A 276 12.16 20.05 -30.86
C THR A 276 10.90 19.92 -30.01
N ALA A 277 10.26 21.03 -29.67
CA ALA A 277 8.95 21.03 -29.01
C ALA A 277 7.83 20.71 -30.01
N ALA A 278 6.80 19.99 -29.55
CA ALA A 278 5.60 19.71 -30.32
C ALA A 278 4.33 19.70 -29.46
N THR A 279 3.18 19.70 -30.13
CA THR A 279 1.84 19.57 -29.55
C THR A 279 1.17 18.30 -30.06
N ALA A 280 0.09 17.88 -29.40
CA ALA A 280 -0.66 16.67 -29.75
C ALA A 280 -1.28 16.70 -31.17
N SER A 281 -1.33 17.86 -31.84
CA SER A 281 -1.93 18.03 -33.17
C SER A 281 -0.92 18.00 -34.32
N SER A 282 0.35 17.67 -34.09
CA SER A 282 1.33 17.63 -35.17
C SER A 282 1.05 16.48 -36.14
N ASP A 283 0.90 16.77 -37.44
CA ASP A 283 0.55 15.85 -38.55
C ASP A 283 1.51 14.68 -38.84
N LYS A 284 2.46 14.41 -37.94
CA LYS A 284 3.46 13.36 -38.11
C LYS A 284 3.17 12.19 -37.16
N ARG A 285 3.42 10.96 -37.63
CA ARG A 285 3.41 9.78 -36.75
C ARG A 285 4.65 9.81 -35.87
N HIS A 286 4.44 9.75 -34.56
CA HIS A 286 5.50 9.67 -33.56
C HIS A 286 5.33 8.40 -32.74
N THR A 287 6.42 7.85 -32.24
CA THR A 287 6.36 6.77 -31.24
C THR A 287 6.59 7.40 -29.87
N ALA A 288 5.64 7.22 -28.96
CA ALA A 288 5.79 7.68 -27.59
C ALA A 288 6.78 6.76 -26.85
N MET A 289 7.82 7.36 -26.27
CA MET A 289 8.65 6.69 -25.27
C MET A 289 8.27 7.24 -23.89
N PRO A 290 7.73 6.41 -22.99
CA PRO A 290 7.38 6.88 -21.65
C PRO A 290 8.65 7.31 -20.90
N SER A 291 8.64 8.53 -20.39
CA SER A 291 9.67 9.05 -19.49
C SER A 291 9.29 8.70 -18.05
N ARG A 292 10.26 8.27 -17.23
CA ARG A 292 10.04 7.98 -15.80
C ARG A 292 9.91 9.22 -14.91
N ASP A 293 10.08 10.43 -15.47
CA ASP A 293 10.01 11.69 -14.73
C ASP A 293 8.60 12.32 -14.67
N ASP A 294 7.54 11.59 -15.04
CA ASP A 294 6.17 12.08 -14.97
C ASP A 294 5.68 12.15 -13.52
N ARG A 295 5.98 13.29 -12.87
CA ARG A 295 5.10 13.86 -11.86
C ARG A 295 3.68 13.84 -12.39
N GLN A 296 2.76 13.31 -11.60
CA GLN A 296 1.32 13.33 -11.84
C GLN A 296 0.85 14.70 -12.37
N LEU A 297 0.79 14.86 -13.68
CA LEU A 297 -0.03 15.87 -14.31
C LEU A 297 -1.39 15.20 -14.48
N SER A 298 -2.29 15.55 -13.57
CA SER A 298 -3.72 15.28 -13.65
C SER A 298 -4.18 15.54 -15.08
N VAL A 299 -4.53 14.47 -15.80
CA VAL A 299 -5.30 14.56 -17.04
C VAL A 299 -6.67 15.10 -16.63
N LYS A 300 -6.83 16.42 -16.62
CA LYS A 300 -8.16 17.02 -16.65
C LYS A 300 -8.75 16.65 -18.01
N ASN A 301 -9.85 15.92 -17.96
CA ASN A 301 -10.73 15.66 -19.10
C ASN A 301 -10.89 16.93 -19.93
N ILE A 302 -10.32 16.93 -21.13
CA ILE A 302 -10.74 17.83 -22.20
C ILE A 302 -11.86 17.08 -22.91
N SER A 303 -13.07 17.20 -22.37
CA SER A 303 -14.29 16.95 -23.13
C SER A 303 -14.39 18.03 -24.20
N GLY A 304 -14.16 17.64 -25.45
CA GLY A 304 -14.33 18.49 -26.62
C GLY A 304 -15.38 17.91 -27.55
N ARG A 305 -16.57 18.53 -27.48
CA ARG A 305 -17.76 18.41 -28.35
C ARG A 305 -18.63 17.17 -28.21
#